data_AF-A0A3Q0F688-F1
#
_entry.id   AF-A0A3Q0F688-F1
#
_cell.length_a   1.000
_cell.length_b   1.000
_cell.length_c   1.000
_cell.angle_alpha   90.00
_cell.angle_beta   90.00
_cell.angle_gamma   90.00
#
_symmetry.space_group_name_H-M   'P 1'
#
loop_
_entity.id
_entity.type
_entity.pdbx_description
1 polymer ?
#
loop_
_entity_poly.entity_id
_entity_poly.type
_entity_poly.pdbx_seq_one_letter_code
_entity_poly.pdbx_strand_id
1 'polypeptide(L)'
;MKASLHHKVLEDPEFGDNLRVGSVMILNLVKSFCAFRPNHYLNIVHRNVVKVFPPEIIPPSAELVKETPKPVIRLPMCGENNDQVDAILRKFVRPTDQPSTSTNQHPTQQPPISSHGPPTSSNVPPNDQPSTSVNQPH
;
A
#
# COMPACT_ATOMS: atom_id res chain seq x y z
N MET A 1 -2.57 8.94 11.33
CA MET A 1 -2.06 8.65 12.69
C MET A 1 -1.16 9.80 13.09
N LYS A 2 -1.28 10.32 14.31
CA LYS A 2 -0.42 11.39 14.83
C LYS A 2 0.33 10.87 16.06
N ALA A 3 1.50 11.42 16.34
CA ALA A 3 2.25 11.06 17.53
C ALA A 3 2.79 12.33 18.20
N SER A 4 2.85 12.32 19.52
CA SER A 4 3.56 13.31 20.32
C SER A 4 4.72 12.63 21.05
N LEU A 5 5.83 13.35 21.16
CA LEU A 5 7.00 12.92 21.91
C LEU A 5 7.19 13.85 23.10
N HIS A 6 7.33 13.27 24.29
CA HIS A 6 7.55 14.05 25.50
C HIS A 6 8.92 14.75 25.47
N HIS A 7 9.00 16.01 25.90
CA HIS A 7 10.22 16.82 25.84
C HIS A 7 11.42 16.17 26.55
N LYS A 8 11.20 15.50 27.70
CA LYS A 8 12.22 14.70 28.40
C LYS A 8 12.95 13.65 27.54
N VAL A 9 12.37 13.17 26.44
CA VAL A 9 13.08 12.28 25.51
C VAL A 9 14.13 13.05 24.71
N LEU A 10 13.85 14.30 24.37
CA LEU A 10 14.73 15.19 23.62
C LEU A 10 15.91 15.68 24.46
N GLU A 11 15.69 15.85 25.76
CA GLU A 11 16.72 16.28 26.71
C GLU A 11 17.69 15.16 27.11
N ASP A 12 17.32 13.90 26.85
CA ASP A 12 18.18 12.76 27.18
C ASP A 12 19.33 12.66 26.16
N PRO A 13 20.60 12.76 26.57
CA PRO A 13 21.74 12.62 25.65
C PRO A 13 21.77 11.27 24.92
N GLU A 14 21.24 10.20 25.51
CA GLU A 14 21.19 8.86 24.90
C GLU A 14 20.32 8.86 23.63
N PHE A 15 19.25 9.65 23.64
CA PHE A 15 18.22 9.63 22.60
C PHE A 15 18.18 10.90 21.75
N GLY A 16 18.27 12.07 22.38
CA GLY A 16 18.10 13.39 21.79
C GLY A 16 19.12 13.69 20.69
N ASP A 17 20.39 13.34 20.90
CA ASP A 17 21.46 13.57 19.93
C ASP A 17 21.23 12.82 18.60
N ASN A 18 20.63 11.63 18.71
CA ASN A 18 20.29 10.75 17.61
C ASN A 18 18.92 11.08 17.00
N LEU A 19 18.10 11.92 17.64
CA LEU A 19 16.75 12.21 17.22
C LEU A 19 16.69 13.38 16.24
N ARG A 20 16.71 13.04 14.95
CA ARG A 20 16.60 13.98 13.83
C ARG A 20 15.54 13.52 12.83
N VAL A 21 15.20 14.38 11.86
CA VAL A 21 14.33 13.98 10.75
C VAL A 21 14.94 12.78 10.02
N GLY A 22 14.15 11.72 9.86
CA GLY A 22 14.59 10.45 9.27
C GLY A 22 15.07 9.37 10.26
N SER A 23 15.11 9.68 11.56
CA SER A 23 15.49 8.70 12.59
C SER A 23 14.42 7.63 12.77
N VAL A 24 14.85 6.44 13.19
CA VAL A 24 13.96 5.31 13.50
C VAL A 24 14.00 5.04 14.99
N MET A 25 12.84 4.84 15.60
CA MET A 25 12.72 4.55 17.04
C MET A 25 12.11 3.18 17.28
N ILE A 26 12.70 2.43 18.20
CA ILE A 26 12.10 1.23 18.78
C ILE A 26 11.41 1.63 20.07
N LEU A 27 10.11 1.36 20.14
CA LEU A 27 9.26 1.74 21.25
C LEU A 27 8.69 0.51 21.95
N ASN A 28 8.56 0.57 23.27
CA ASN A 28 7.97 -0.46 24.11
C ASN A 28 6.77 0.08 24.90
N LEU A 29 5.73 -0.73 25.03
CA LEU A 29 4.51 -0.44 25.82
C LEU A 29 3.87 0.92 25.53
N VAL A 30 3.76 1.31 24.25
CA VAL A 30 3.09 2.56 23.87
C VAL A 30 1.59 2.36 23.87
N LYS A 31 0.86 3.23 24.59
CA LYS A 31 -0.60 3.25 24.54
C LYS A 31 -1.05 4.09 23.35
N SER A 32 -1.83 3.50 22.46
CA SER A 32 -2.56 4.25 21.44
C SER A 32 -3.89 4.70 22.01
N PHE A 33 -4.31 5.92 21.67
CA PHE A 33 -5.62 6.44 22.00
C PHE A 33 -6.34 6.88 20.73
N CYS A 34 -7.64 6.59 20.68
CA CYS A 34 -8.51 6.95 19.58
C CYS A 34 -9.79 7.51 20.18
N ALA A 35 -9.92 8.84 20.20
CA ALA A 35 -11.15 9.48 20.66
C ALA A 35 -12.27 9.32 19.61
N PHE A 36 -11.94 9.44 18.32
CA PHE A 36 -12.88 9.29 17.21
C PHE A 36 -12.15 8.68 16.00
N ARG A 37 -12.73 7.62 15.39
CA ARG A 37 -12.20 7.02 14.16
C ARG A 37 -12.20 8.08 13.04
N PRO A 38 -11.18 8.13 12.14
CA PRO A 38 -10.05 7.21 11.98
C PRO A 38 -8.76 7.65 12.74
N ASN A 39 -8.84 8.67 13.59
CA ASN A 39 -7.67 9.33 14.14
C ASN A 39 -7.11 8.57 15.36
N HIS A 40 -5.98 7.89 15.12
CA HIS A 40 -5.19 7.27 16.18
C HIS A 40 -4.03 8.19 16.56
N TYR A 41 -3.83 8.31 17.86
CA TYR A 41 -2.78 9.12 18.45
C TYR A 41 -1.88 8.25 19.35
N LEU A 42 -0.58 8.54 19.34
CA LEU A 42 0.38 7.94 20.26
C LEU A 42 1.01 9.04 21.11
N ASN A 43 1.09 8.81 22.42
CA ASN A 43 1.86 9.65 23.33
C ASN A 43 3.09 8.85 23.76
N ILE A 44 4.26 9.28 23.31
CA ILE A 44 5.52 8.59 23.56
C ILE A 44 6.22 9.32 24.70
N VAL A 45 6.43 8.60 25.81
CA VAL A 45 7.19 9.10 26.96
C VAL A 45 8.56 8.43 27.04
N HIS A 46 9.46 8.98 27.84
CA HIS A 46 10.84 8.51 28.02
C HIS A 46 10.96 6.99 28.21
N ARG A 47 10.22 6.41 29.16
CA ARG A 47 10.19 4.94 29.40
C ARG A 47 9.73 4.08 28.21
N ASN A 48 9.10 4.67 27.20
CA ASN A 48 8.69 3.94 26.02
C ASN A 48 9.83 3.78 25.02
N VAL A 49 10.84 4.64 25.05
CA VAL A 49 11.94 4.60 24.08
C VAL A 49 12.93 3.55 24.51
N VAL A 50 13.18 2.58 23.63
CA VAL A 50 14.18 1.51 23.86
C VAL A 50 15.47 1.83 23.12
N LYS A 51 15.35 2.33 21.89
CA LYS A 51 16.51 2.64 21.04
C LYS A 51 16.13 3.66 19.98
N VAL A 52 17.02 4.60 19.72
CA VAL A 52 16.94 5.54 18.60
C VAL A 52 18.07 5.22 17.64
N PHE A 53 17.74 5.09 16.36
CA PHE A 53 18.70 4.96 15.28
C PHE A 53 18.75 6.30 14.54
N PRO A 54 19.94 6.92 14.44
CA PRO A 54 20.10 8.18 13.73
C PRO A 54 19.77 8.01 12.24
N PRO A 55 19.45 9.11 11.54
CA PRO A 55 19.08 9.06 10.12
C PRO A 55 20.27 8.73 9.20
N GLU A 56 21.50 8.80 9.72
CA GLU A 56 22.69 8.52 8.95
C GLU A 56 22.77 7.03 8.63
N ILE A 57 22.41 6.69 7.39
CA ILE A 57 22.70 5.40 6.77
C ILE A 57 24.19 5.38 6.45
N ILE A 58 25.04 5.32 7.47
CA ILE A 58 26.47 5.10 7.25
C ILE A 58 26.60 3.64 6.80
N PRO A 59 27.24 3.36 5.65
CA PRO A 59 27.60 2.01 5.31
C PRO A 59 28.33 1.38 6.49
N PRO A 60 28.04 0.11 6.84
CA PRO A 60 28.72 -0.54 7.95
C PRO A 60 30.23 -0.37 7.80
N SER A 61 30.90 0.01 8.89
CA SER A 61 32.35 0.21 8.88
C SER A 61 33.04 -1.08 8.41
N ALA A 62 34.19 -0.96 7.74
CA ALA A 62 34.93 -2.11 7.26
C ALA A 62 35.27 -3.12 8.38
N GLU A 63 35.35 -2.66 9.62
CA GLU A 63 35.53 -3.47 10.81
C GLU A 63 34.27 -4.29 11.13
N LEU A 64 33.09 -3.66 11.21
CA LEU A 64 31.80 -4.35 11.39
C LEU A 64 31.54 -5.38 10.28
N VAL A 65 31.92 -5.06 9.03
CA VAL A 65 31.78 -5.99 7.90
C VAL A 65 32.71 -7.20 8.04
N LYS A 66 33.93 -7.01 8.57
CA LYS A 66 34.88 -8.09 8.83
C LYS A 66 34.48 -8.97 10.01
N GLU A 67 33.91 -8.37 11.06
CA GLU A 67 33.42 -9.08 12.24
C GLU A 67 32.12 -9.85 11.97
N THR A 68 31.32 -9.40 11.00
CA THR A 68 30.09 -10.10 10.64
C THR A 68 30.45 -11.46 10.02
N PRO A 69 30.08 -12.59 10.67
CA PRO A 69 30.37 -13.91 10.13
C PRO A 69 29.69 -14.05 8.77
N LYS A 70 30.41 -14.53 7.76
CA LYS A 70 29.84 -14.80 6.45
C LYS A 70 28.67 -15.78 6.65
N PRO A 71 27.42 -15.43 6.29
CA PRO A 71 26.31 -16.32 6.49
C PRO A 71 26.57 -17.61 5.71
N VAL A 72 26.58 -18.72 6.41
CA VAL A 72 26.65 -20.04 5.79
C VAL A 72 25.26 -20.34 5.26
N ILE A 73 24.98 -19.85 4.05
CA ILE A 73 23.77 -20.22 3.32
C ILE A 73 23.99 -21.65 2.84
N ARG A 74 23.49 -22.62 3.60
CA ARG A 74 23.40 -24.00 3.12
C ARG A 74 22.29 -24.01 2.09
N LEU A 75 22.64 -23.88 0.81
CA LEU A 75 21.70 -24.22 -0.23
C LEU A 75 21.37 -25.71 -0.04
N PRO A 76 20.08 -26.09 0.03
CA PRO A 76 19.75 -27.49 -0.16
C PRO A 76 20.39 -27.89 -1.49
N MET A 77 21.13 -29.01 -1.49
CA MET A 77 21.66 -29.59 -2.71
C MET A 77 20.52 -29.56 -3.73
N CYS A 78 20.75 -28.88 -4.86
CA CYS A 78 19.83 -28.86 -5.98
C CYS A 78 19.79 -30.29 -6.54
N GLY A 79 19.09 -31.16 -5.81
CA GLY A 79 18.88 -32.56 -6.11
C GLY A 79 17.60 -32.63 -6.91
N GLU A 80 17.80 -32.77 -8.21
CA GLU A 80 17.16 -33.79 -9.05
C GLU A 80 15.63 -33.78 -9.03
N ASN A 81 15.06 -33.40 -10.20
CA ASN A 81 13.65 -33.39 -10.63
C ASN A 81 13.10 -31.95 -10.84
N ASN A 82 13.65 -31.25 -11.85
CA ASN A 82 13.22 -29.91 -12.26
C ASN A 82 11.79 -29.87 -12.83
N ASP A 83 11.18 -31.01 -13.15
CA ASP A 83 9.85 -31.09 -13.78
C ASP A 83 8.75 -30.44 -12.92
N GLN A 84 8.84 -30.56 -11.60
CA GLN A 84 7.86 -29.94 -10.69
C GLN A 84 8.02 -28.42 -10.61
N VAL A 85 9.26 -27.93 -10.64
CA VAL A 85 9.57 -26.50 -10.61
C VAL A 85 9.14 -25.85 -11.93
N ASP A 86 9.41 -26.50 -13.05
CA ASP A 86 8.99 -26.06 -14.38
C ASP A 86 7.47 -26.04 -14.52
N ALA A 87 6.76 -27.05 -13.98
CA ALA A 87 5.30 -27.06 -13.95
C ALA A 87 4.72 -25.89 -13.13
N ILE A 88 5.39 -25.49 -12.04
CA ILE A 88 5.01 -24.32 -11.23
C ILE A 88 5.26 -23.03 -12.01
N LEU A 89 6.45 -22.87 -12.62
CA LEU A 89 6.80 -21.69 -13.40
C LEU A 89 5.85 -21.49 -14.60
N ARG A 90 5.43 -22.57 -15.26
CA ARG A 90 4.46 -22.52 -16.36
C ARG A 90 3.07 -22.04 -15.94
N LYS A 91 2.67 -22.23 -14.68
CA LYS A 91 1.38 -21.72 -14.16
C LYS A 91 1.36 -20.20 -13.97
N PHE A 92 2.53 -19.56 -13.88
CA PHE A 92 2.64 -18.10 -13.77
C PHE A 92 2.70 -17.40 -15.14
N VAL A 93 2.80 -18.16 -16.24
CA VAL A 93 2.65 -17.63 -17.60
C VAL A 93 1.16 -17.38 -17.83
N ARG A 94 0.77 -16.11 -17.95
CA ARG A 94 -0.63 -15.75 -18.24
C ARG A 94 -1.03 -16.29 -19.61
N PRO A 95 -2.27 -16.80 -19.79
CA PRO A 95 -2.77 -17.16 -21.11
C PRO A 95 -2.74 -15.92 -21.99
N THR A 96 -1.95 -15.97 -23.07
CA THR A 96 -2.05 -14.99 -24.16
C THR A 96 -3.36 -15.27 -24.89
N ASP A 97 -4.22 -14.26 -24.97
CA ASP A 97 -5.46 -14.29 -25.74
C ASP A 97 -5.16 -14.64 -27.21
N GLN A 98 -5.45 -15.88 -27.61
CA GLN A 98 -5.48 -16.22 -29.03
C GLN A 98 -6.86 -15.89 -29.61
N PRO A 99 -6.93 -15.25 -30.79
CA PRO A 99 -8.19 -14.89 -31.43
C PRO A 99 -8.95 -16.16 -31.86
N SER A 100 -10.21 -16.27 -31.41
CA SER A 100 -11.10 -17.34 -31.84
C SER A 100 -11.49 -17.15 -33.31
N THR A 101 -10.95 -17.98 -34.20
CA THR A 101 -11.58 -18.27 -35.50
C THR A 101 -12.36 -19.56 -35.36
N SER A 102 -13.69 -19.47 -35.29
CA SER A 102 -14.57 -20.61 -35.51
C SER A 102 -15.70 -20.19 -36.45
N THR A 103 -15.75 -20.89 -37.57
CA THR A 103 -16.62 -20.72 -38.72
C THR A 103 -18.05 -21.19 -38.42
N ASN A 104 -19.02 -20.38 -38.85
CA ASN A 104 -20.47 -20.65 -38.87
C ASN A 104 -20.84 -22.07 -39.31
N GLN A 105 -21.78 -22.72 -38.60
CA GLN A 105 -22.94 -23.45 -39.19
C GLN A 105 -24.14 -23.45 -38.21
N HIS A 106 -25.32 -23.12 -38.74
CA HIS A 106 -26.64 -23.12 -38.09
C HIS A 106 -27.55 -24.08 -38.89
N PRO A 107 -28.54 -24.75 -38.25
CA PRO A 107 -29.90 -24.62 -38.77
C PRO A 107 -31.03 -24.64 -37.70
N THR A 108 -31.65 -23.48 -37.54
CA THR A 108 -33.05 -23.10 -37.84
C THR A 108 -34.20 -23.81 -37.11
N GLN A 109 -34.88 -23.07 -36.21
CA GLN A 109 -36.36 -23.01 -36.13
C GLN A 109 -36.84 -21.60 -35.72
N GLN A 110 -37.83 -21.09 -36.44
CA GLN A 110 -38.62 -19.84 -36.28
C GLN A 110 -40.08 -20.21 -36.69
N PRO A 111 -41.18 -19.41 -36.54
CA PRO A 111 -41.36 -18.00 -36.13
C PRO A 111 -42.70 -17.79 -35.32
N PRO A 112 -43.49 -16.66 -35.40
CA PRO A 112 -43.22 -15.21 -35.51
C PRO A 112 -43.81 -14.42 -34.29
N ILE A 113 -43.67 -13.09 -34.18
CA ILE A 113 -44.77 -12.11 -34.37
C ILE A 113 -44.20 -10.69 -34.49
N SER A 114 -44.66 -10.03 -35.56
CA SER A 114 -44.58 -8.62 -35.97
C SER A 114 -45.13 -7.67 -34.88
N SER A 115 -44.69 -6.42 -34.65
CA SER A 115 -44.79 -5.31 -35.61
C SER A 115 -44.47 -3.95 -34.93
N HIS A 116 -44.02 -3.00 -35.76
CA HIS A 116 -44.15 -1.52 -35.68
C HIS A 116 -43.37 -0.67 -34.65
N GLY A 117 -42.88 0.47 -35.15
CA GLY A 117 -41.96 1.43 -34.53
C GLY A 117 -42.59 2.54 -33.66
N PRO A 118 -41.89 3.68 -33.46
CA PRO A 118 -41.75 4.39 -32.17
C PRO A 118 -42.74 5.57 -31.98
N PRO A 119 -42.73 6.27 -30.81
CA PRO A 119 -41.93 7.50 -30.73
C PRO A 119 -41.35 7.89 -29.34
N THR A 120 -40.42 8.83 -29.44
CA THR A 120 -39.85 9.80 -28.48
C THR A 120 -40.72 10.24 -27.29
N SER A 121 -40.11 10.39 -26.11
CA SER A 121 -40.37 11.54 -25.21
C SER A 121 -39.27 11.74 -24.17
N SER A 122 -39.04 13.02 -23.87
CA SER A 122 -37.99 13.67 -23.11
C SER A 122 -37.94 13.33 -21.62
N ASN A 123 -36.74 13.48 -21.00
CA ASN A 123 -36.52 14.38 -19.85
C ASN A 123 -35.04 14.35 -19.40
N VAL A 124 -34.35 15.48 -19.58
CA VAL A 124 -33.05 15.79 -18.95
C VAL A 124 -33.29 16.97 -18.00
N PRO A 125 -32.93 16.90 -16.70
CA PRO A 125 -32.95 18.06 -15.81
C PRO A 125 -31.63 18.86 -15.93
N PRO A 126 -31.67 20.19 -15.69
CA PRO A 126 -30.58 21.10 -16.05
C PRO A 126 -29.48 21.20 -15.00
N ASN A 127 -28.27 21.45 -15.49
CA ASN A 127 -27.08 21.81 -14.72
C ASN A 127 -26.69 23.27 -15.02
N ASP A 128 -25.84 23.84 -14.15
CA ASP A 128 -25.08 25.12 -14.27
C ASP A 128 -25.82 26.38 -13.79
N GLN A 129 -25.25 27.35 -13.06
CA GLN A 129 -23.99 27.60 -12.31
C GLN A 129 -24.19 28.98 -11.59
N PRO A 130 -23.24 29.48 -10.77
CA PRO A 130 -23.50 30.55 -9.78
C PRO A 130 -23.25 31.98 -10.29
N SER A 131 -23.89 32.97 -9.65
CA SER A 131 -23.57 34.40 -9.78
C SER A 131 -23.43 35.08 -8.42
N THR A 132 -22.33 35.81 -8.27
CA THR A 132 -21.89 36.63 -7.13
C THR A 132 -22.68 37.95 -6.98
N SER A 133 -22.87 38.47 -5.76
CA SER A 133 -22.53 39.86 -5.35
C SER A 133 -23.02 40.25 -3.94
N VAL A 134 -22.07 40.44 -3.02
CA VAL A 134 -21.85 41.53 -2.03
C VAL A 134 -23.04 42.39 -1.52
N ASN A 135 -23.29 42.41 -0.19
CA ASN A 135 -23.01 43.54 0.73
C ASN A 135 -23.41 43.27 2.21
N GLN A 136 -22.69 43.92 3.14
CA GLN A 136 -22.75 43.80 4.61
C GLN A 136 -23.32 45.12 5.24
N PRO A 137 -23.32 45.33 6.58
CA PRO A 137 -24.49 45.47 7.44
C PRO A 137 -24.81 46.91 7.90
N HIS A 138 -25.80 47.06 8.79
CA HIS A 138 -25.99 48.21 9.67
C HIS A 138 -26.16 47.76 11.13
#